data_AF-A0A1B6DK28-F1
#
_entry.id   AF-A0A1B6DK28-F1
#
_cell.length_a   1.000
_cell.length_b   1.000
_cell.length_c   1.000
_cell.angle_alpha   90.00
_cell.angle_beta   90.00
_cell.angle_gamma   90.00
#
_symmetry.space_group_name_H-M   'P 1'
#
loop_
_entity.id
_entity.type
_entity.pdbx_description
1 polymer ?
#
loop_
_entity_poly.entity_id
_entity_poly.type
_entity_poly.pdbx_seq_one_letter_code
_entity_poly.pdbx_strand_id
1 'polypeptide(L)'
;GSFSCVCAEGLVGDPVRGGCRKSGDCFTDSDCPATASCIDSRCRNPCDSPTACGVNAECTTLGHSPQCRCPAKTKGDAKVECHLVECEDNVDCPNSRLCVDSKCVDPCSLPNVCGLHADCSPSLHAGVCSCQPGYT
;
A
#
# COMPACT_ATOMS: atom_id res chain seq x y z
N GLY A 1 1.10 -54.15 -16.53
CA GLY A 1 -0.23 -53.65 -16.91
C GLY A 1 -0.37 -52.23 -16.42
N SER A 2 -0.85 -51.29 -17.24
CA SER A 2 -1.16 -49.93 -16.78
C SER A 2 -2.60 -49.88 -16.26
N PHE A 3 -2.77 -49.40 -15.04
CA PHE A 3 -4.07 -49.05 -14.48
C PHE A 3 -4.32 -47.56 -14.70
N SER A 4 -5.57 -47.17 -14.95
CA SER A 4 -5.98 -45.77 -15.08
C SER A 4 -6.87 -45.42 -13.92
N CYS A 5 -6.47 -44.44 -13.11
CA CYS A 5 -7.30 -43.92 -12.03
C CYS A 5 -8.06 -42.69 -12.52
N VAL A 6 -9.35 -42.57 -12.16
CA VAL A 6 -10.18 -41.40 -12.44
C VAL A 6 -10.95 -41.02 -11.19
N CYS A 7 -11.23 -39.74 -11.01
CA CYS A 7 -12.00 -39.26 -9.87
C CYS A 7 -13.49 -39.53 -10.04
N ALA A 8 -14.17 -39.90 -8.94
CA ALA A 8 -15.61 -40.09 -8.94
C ALA A 8 -16.36 -38.77 -9.19
N GLU A 9 -17.62 -38.84 -9.61
CA GLU A 9 -18.39 -37.66 -9.99
C GLU A 9 -18.42 -36.58 -8.90
N GLY A 10 -18.16 -35.33 -9.30
CA GLY A 10 -18.09 -34.18 -8.41
C GLY A 10 -16.73 -34.00 -7.70
N LEU A 11 -15.76 -34.88 -7.95
CA LEU A 11 -14.40 -34.75 -7.47
C LEU A 11 -13.46 -34.23 -8.57
N VAL A 12 -12.53 -33.36 -8.20
CA VAL A 12 -11.49 -32.76 -9.05
C VAL A 12 -10.10 -33.12 -8.48
N GLY A 13 -9.05 -33.08 -9.31
CA GLY A 13 -7.67 -33.36 -8.89
C GLY A 13 -6.98 -34.43 -9.72
N ASP A 14 -5.76 -34.82 -9.32
CA ASP A 14 -4.97 -35.84 -9.99
C ASP A 14 -5.14 -37.20 -9.28
N PRO A 15 -5.87 -38.17 -9.85
CA PRO A 15 -6.21 -39.44 -9.20
C PRO A 15 -5.00 -40.39 -8.99
N VAL A 16 -3.81 -40.04 -9.48
CA VAL A 16 -2.60 -40.88 -9.39
C VAL A 16 -1.57 -40.30 -8.41
N ARG A 17 -1.45 -38.97 -8.33
CA ARG A 17 -0.42 -38.25 -7.56
C ARG A 17 -1.03 -37.33 -6.51
N GLY A 18 -2.13 -36.65 -6.82
CA GLY A 18 -2.72 -35.58 -6.00
C GLY A 18 -4.00 -35.97 -5.25
N GLY A 19 -4.54 -37.16 -5.49
CA GLY A 19 -5.83 -37.61 -5.00
C GLY A 19 -7.02 -36.87 -5.64
N CYS A 20 -8.22 -37.37 -5.34
CA CYS A 20 -9.49 -36.79 -5.75
C CYS A 20 -10.13 -36.03 -4.59
N ARG A 21 -10.66 -34.82 -4.83
CA ARG A 21 -11.25 -33.97 -3.78
C ARG A 21 -12.51 -33.25 -4.24
N LYS A 22 -13.31 -32.74 -3.31
CA LYS A 22 -14.51 -31.98 -3.66
C LYS A 22 -14.12 -30.66 -4.34
N SER A 23 -15.00 -30.16 -5.20
CA SER A 23 -14.82 -28.86 -5.85
C SER A 23 -14.56 -27.75 -4.81
N GLY A 24 -13.36 -27.15 -4.88
CA GLY A 24 -12.92 -26.04 -4.03
C GLY A 24 -12.02 -26.40 -2.85
N ASP A 25 -11.66 -27.67 -2.66
CA ASP A 25 -10.56 -28.07 -1.78
C ASP A 25 -9.22 -28.05 -2.55
N CYS A 26 -8.11 -27.77 -1.86
CA CYS A 26 -6.76 -27.69 -2.42
C CYS A 26 -5.71 -28.33 -1.49
N PHE A 27 -4.57 -28.76 -2.05
CA PHE A 27 -3.39 -29.19 -1.28
C PHE A 27 -2.19 -28.28 -1.51
N THR A 28 -2.13 -27.65 -2.68
CA THR A 28 -1.11 -26.72 -3.10
C THR A 28 -1.76 -25.51 -3.77
N ASP A 29 -1.05 -24.39 -3.82
CA ASP A 29 -1.52 -23.17 -4.47
C ASP A 29 -1.91 -23.37 -5.93
N SER A 30 -1.18 -24.22 -6.65
CA SER A 30 -1.45 -24.61 -8.04
C SER A 30 -2.77 -25.33 -8.28
N ASP A 31 -3.44 -25.80 -7.22
CA ASP A 31 -4.80 -26.36 -7.31
C ASP A 31 -5.88 -25.27 -7.41
N CYS A 32 -5.51 -24.03 -7.13
CA CYS A 32 -6.39 -22.86 -7.13
C CYS A 32 -6.23 -22.05 -8.43
N PRO A 33 -7.19 -21.18 -8.77
CA PRO A 33 -6.98 -20.19 -9.82
C PRO A 33 -5.85 -19.23 -9.43
N ALA A 34 -5.20 -18.57 -10.40
CA ALA A 34 -4.08 -17.65 -10.16
C ALA A 34 -4.39 -16.50 -9.19
N THR A 35 -5.67 -16.22 -8.96
CA THR A 35 -6.21 -15.19 -8.05
C THR A 35 -6.48 -15.69 -6.63
N ALA A 36 -6.24 -16.98 -6.33
CA ALA A 36 -6.51 -17.58 -5.03
C ALA A 36 -5.37 -18.51 -4.60
N SER A 37 -5.13 -18.64 -3.30
CA SER A 37 -4.09 -19.47 -2.71
C SER A 37 -4.72 -20.58 -1.86
N CYS A 38 -3.96 -21.62 -1.61
CA CYS A 38 -4.43 -22.73 -0.80
C CYS A 38 -4.27 -22.43 0.70
N ILE A 39 -5.37 -22.01 1.33
CA ILE A 39 -5.40 -21.61 2.74
C ILE A 39 -6.42 -22.50 3.46
N ASP A 40 -6.00 -23.21 4.50
CA ASP A 40 -6.84 -24.17 5.23
C ASP A 40 -7.51 -25.21 4.31
N SER A 41 -6.75 -25.74 3.35
CA SER A 41 -7.22 -26.69 2.33
C SER A 41 -8.36 -26.16 1.44
N ARG A 42 -8.56 -24.83 1.38
CA ARG A 42 -9.51 -24.19 0.46
C ARG A 42 -8.85 -23.07 -0.33
N CYS A 43 -9.30 -22.90 -1.57
CA CYS A 43 -8.88 -21.76 -2.37
C CYS A 43 -9.51 -20.48 -1.84
N ARG A 44 -8.70 -19.61 -1.26
CA ARG A 44 -9.12 -18.29 -0.76
C ARG A 44 -8.27 -17.21 -1.40
N ASN A 45 -8.82 -16.01 -1.53
CA ASN A 45 -8.02 -14.89 -1.98
C ASN A 45 -7.04 -14.51 -0.86
N PRO A 46 -5.72 -14.53 -1.08
CA PRO A 46 -4.76 -14.17 -0.05
C PRO A 46 -4.89 -12.72 0.41
N CYS A 47 -5.49 -11.84 -0.41
CA CYS A 47 -5.81 -10.46 -0.05
C CYS A 47 -6.94 -10.30 0.96
N ASP A 48 -7.77 -11.33 1.20
CA ASP A 48 -8.81 -11.28 2.23
C ASP A 48 -8.23 -11.39 3.65
N SER A 49 -6.94 -11.74 3.77
CA SER A 49 -6.28 -11.76 5.06
C SER A 49 -6.05 -10.31 5.55
N PRO A 50 -6.45 -9.96 6.79
CA PRO A 50 -6.23 -8.62 7.33
C PRO A 50 -4.75 -8.27 7.50
N THR A 51 -3.86 -9.26 7.44
CA THR A 51 -2.40 -9.10 7.49
C THR A 51 -1.75 -9.17 6.11
N ALA A 52 -2.53 -9.24 5.03
CA ALA A 52 -2.00 -9.37 3.67
C ALA A 52 -1.19 -8.13 3.26
N CYS A 53 -1.73 -6.93 3.53
CA CYS A 53 -1.13 -5.65 3.18
C CYS A 53 -1.26 -4.63 4.31
N GLY A 54 -0.44 -3.58 4.23
CA GLY A 54 -0.45 -2.46 5.17
C GLY A 54 -1.70 -1.58 5.05
N VAL A 55 -1.82 -0.63 5.96
CA VAL A 55 -2.96 0.32 5.99
C VAL A 55 -2.95 1.18 4.73
N ASN A 56 -4.13 1.38 4.13
CA ASN A 56 -4.33 2.12 2.86
C ASN A 56 -3.58 1.56 1.63
N ALA A 57 -3.05 0.33 1.70
CA ALA A 57 -2.44 -0.31 0.54
C ALA A 57 -3.48 -1.05 -0.32
N GLU A 58 -3.26 -1.06 -1.63
CA GLU A 58 -4.01 -1.87 -2.58
C GLU A 58 -3.41 -3.29 -2.61
N CYS A 59 -4.26 -4.30 -2.38
CA CYS A 59 -3.87 -5.70 -2.49
C CYS A 59 -4.33 -6.30 -3.82
N THR A 60 -3.42 -6.96 -4.52
CA THR A 60 -3.69 -7.73 -5.73
C THR A 60 -3.10 -9.11 -5.60
N THR A 61 -3.74 -10.15 -6.13
CA THR A 61 -3.18 -11.51 -6.09
C THR A 61 -2.42 -11.79 -7.36
N LEU A 62 -1.13 -12.11 -7.24
CA LEU A 62 -0.26 -12.47 -8.37
C LEU A 62 0.45 -13.77 -8.04
N GLY A 63 0.15 -14.83 -8.80
CA GLY A 63 0.80 -16.14 -8.61
C GLY A 63 0.54 -16.74 -7.24
N HIS A 64 -0.73 -16.75 -6.80
CA HIS A 64 -1.13 -17.27 -5.48
C HIS A 64 -0.46 -16.58 -4.29
N SER A 65 -0.01 -15.34 -4.46
CA SER A 65 0.56 -14.53 -3.37
C SER A 65 -0.04 -13.14 -3.37
N PRO A 66 -0.23 -12.52 -2.19
CA PRO A 66 -0.68 -11.14 -2.10
C PRO A 66 0.46 -10.21 -2.50
N GLN A 67 0.17 -9.30 -3.43
CA GLN A 67 1.02 -8.20 -3.86
C GLN A 67 0.41 -6.89 -3.38
N CYS A 68 1.18 -6.17 -2.57
CA CYS A 68 0.75 -4.90 -1.97
C CYS A 68 1.39 -3.73 -2.71
N ARG A 69 0.60 -2.72 -3.04
CA ARG A 69 1.08 -1.48 -3.64
C ARG A 69 0.37 -0.28 -3.06
N CYS A 70 1.09 0.83 -2.89
CA CYS A 70 0.44 2.09 -2.54
C CYS A 70 -0.34 2.64 -3.74
N PRO A 71 -1.65 2.92 -3.60
CA PRO A 71 -2.46 3.49 -4.68
C PRO A 71 -1.96 4.88 -5.10
N ALA A 72 -2.49 5.39 -6.21
CA ALA A 72 -2.10 6.71 -6.72
C ALA A 72 -2.28 7.80 -5.64
N LYS A 73 -1.33 8.75 -5.59
CA LYS A 73 -1.23 9.80 -4.57
C LYS A 73 -0.98 9.28 -3.15
N THR A 74 -0.41 8.09 -3.01
CA THR A 74 0.10 7.60 -1.73
C THR A 74 1.51 7.05 -1.88
N LYS A 75 2.29 7.08 -0.79
CA LYS A 75 3.68 6.61 -0.72
C LYS A 75 3.94 6.02 0.66
N GLY A 76 5.07 5.34 0.82
CA GLY A 76 5.42 4.62 2.04
C GLY A 76 5.67 3.14 1.78
N ASP A 77 5.52 2.34 2.83
CA ASP A 77 5.70 0.89 2.75
C ASP A 77 4.33 0.21 2.65
N ALA A 78 4.02 -0.37 1.50
CA ALA A 78 2.75 -1.04 1.24
C ALA A 78 2.46 -2.26 2.15
N LYS A 79 3.45 -2.76 2.91
CA LYS A 79 3.26 -3.80 3.93
C LYS A 79 2.95 -3.23 5.31
N VAL A 80 3.25 -1.97 5.56
CA VAL A 80 3.04 -1.29 6.84
C VAL A 80 1.91 -0.29 6.73
N GLU A 81 2.12 0.77 5.95
CA GLU A 81 1.18 1.87 5.73
C GLU A 81 1.57 2.70 4.50
N CYS A 82 0.57 3.05 3.69
CA CYS A 82 0.67 4.06 2.66
C CYS A 82 0.07 5.38 3.17
N HIS A 83 0.87 6.44 3.21
CA HIS A 83 0.43 7.79 3.52
C HIS A 83 0.12 8.57 2.24
N LEU A 84 -0.82 9.51 2.33
CA LEU A 84 -1.16 10.38 1.20
C LEU A 84 0.01 11.30 0.84
N VAL A 85 0.29 11.44 -0.44
CA VAL A 85 1.23 12.41 -1.02
C VAL A 85 0.41 13.58 -1.56
N GLU A 86 0.52 14.73 -0.88
CA GLU A 86 -0.04 15.99 -1.36
C GLU A 86 0.92 16.71 -2.31
N CYS A 87 2.23 16.56 -2.11
CA CYS A 87 3.28 17.17 -2.93
C CYS A 87 4.50 16.26 -3.03
N GLU A 88 5.25 16.35 -4.12
CA GLU A 88 6.56 15.71 -4.27
C GLU A 88 7.67 16.77 -4.24
N ASP A 89 7.39 17.93 -4.83
CA ASP A 89 8.23 19.11 -4.82
C ASP A 89 7.48 20.35 -4.33
N ASN A 90 8.24 21.38 -3.94
CA ASN A 90 7.67 22.66 -3.51
C ASN A 90 6.71 23.26 -4.56
N VAL A 91 7.01 23.06 -5.85
CA VAL A 91 6.22 23.57 -6.97
C VAL A 91 4.81 22.98 -7.07
N ASP A 92 4.56 21.84 -6.43
CA ASP A 92 3.21 21.24 -6.34
C ASP A 92 2.32 21.99 -5.33
N CYS A 93 2.95 22.72 -4.41
CA CYS A 93 2.25 23.51 -3.40
C CYS A 93 2.01 24.96 -3.87
N PRO A 94 1.03 25.68 -3.29
CA PRO A 94 0.92 27.12 -3.45
C PRO A 94 2.21 27.85 -3.04
N ASN A 95 2.48 29.03 -3.60
CA ASN A 95 3.65 29.85 -3.23
C ASN A 95 3.76 30.16 -1.72
N SER A 96 2.64 30.09 -0.98
CA SER A 96 2.61 30.29 0.47
C SER A 96 2.84 29.01 1.29
N ARG A 97 3.15 27.88 0.67
CA ARG A 97 3.37 26.58 1.33
C ARG A 97 4.59 25.89 0.74
N LEU A 98 5.24 25.03 1.51
CA LEU A 98 6.33 24.20 1.02
C LEU A 98 6.00 22.71 1.17
N CYS A 99 6.72 21.88 0.45
CA CYS A 99 6.59 20.44 0.54
C CYS A 99 7.53 19.90 1.63
N VAL A 100 6.96 19.35 2.70
CA VAL A 100 7.69 18.66 3.76
C VAL A 100 7.01 17.33 4.01
N ASP A 101 7.78 16.24 3.97
CA ASP A 101 7.27 14.88 4.20
C ASP A 101 6.06 14.56 3.29
N SER A 102 6.14 14.95 2.02
CA SER A 102 5.07 14.79 1.03
C SER A 102 3.77 15.55 1.35
N LYS A 103 3.81 16.54 2.24
CA LYS A 103 2.66 17.36 2.67
C LYS A 103 2.91 18.85 2.44
N CYS A 104 1.90 19.57 1.96
CA CYS A 104 1.99 21.03 1.79
C CYS A 104 1.76 21.74 3.13
N VAL A 105 2.85 22.15 3.78
CA VAL A 105 2.83 22.82 5.07
C VAL A 105 3.16 24.32 4.92
N ASP A 106 2.65 25.12 5.84
CA ASP A 106 2.98 26.55 5.90
C ASP A 106 4.41 26.73 6.45
N PRO A 107 5.31 27.44 5.75
CA PRO A 107 6.69 27.63 6.18
C PRO A 107 6.79 28.33 7.52
N CYS A 108 5.85 29.22 7.85
CA CYS A 108 5.85 29.97 9.10
C CYS A 108 5.38 29.14 10.31
N SER A 109 4.72 28.01 10.06
CA SER A 109 4.30 27.05 11.08
C SER A 109 5.41 26.09 11.50
N LEU A 110 6.55 26.09 10.79
CA LEU A 110 7.71 25.27 11.15
C LEU A 110 8.46 25.88 12.36
N PRO A 111 9.11 25.05 13.19
CA PRO A 111 9.87 25.54 14.33
C PRO A 111 11.13 26.28 13.88
N ASN A 112 11.49 27.35 14.60
CA ASN A 112 12.71 28.14 14.41
C ASN A 112 12.86 28.81 13.02
N VAL A 113 11.74 29.16 12.38
CA VAL A 113 11.76 29.84 11.07
C VAL A 113 12.18 31.30 11.21
N CYS A 114 11.60 32.01 12.18
CA CYS A 114 11.91 33.41 12.47
C CYS A 114 12.35 33.60 13.93
N GLY A 115 13.16 34.64 14.16
CA GLY A 115 13.61 35.03 15.49
C GLY A 115 12.50 35.63 16.36
N LEU A 116 12.76 35.79 17.66
CA LEU A 116 11.85 36.45 18.58
C LEU A 116 11.59 37.90 18.12
N HIS A 117 10.33 38.36 18.16
CA HIS A 117 9.91 39.69 17.67
C HIS A 117 10.07 39.89 16.14
N ALA A 118 10.04 38.82 15.35
CA ALA A 118 9.89 38.89 13.90
C ALA A 118 8.52 38.36 13.46
N ASP A 119 7.90 39.04 12.50
CA ASP A 119 6.72 38.58 11.78
C ASP A 119 7.13 37.65 10.64
N CYS A 120 6.44 36.51 10.51
CA CYS A 120 6.69 35.56 9.43
C CYS A 120 5.62 35.68 8.36
N SER A 121 6.05 35.92 7.13
CA SER A 121 5.20 35.95 5.95
C SER A 121 5.61 34.84 4.98
N PRO A 122 4.72 33.91 4.61
CA PRO A 122 5.04 32.83 3.68
C PRO A 122 5.16 33.37 2.25
N SER A 123 6.30 33.13 1.59
CA SER A 123 6.55 33.56 0.21
C SER A 123 7.55 32.64 -0.49
N LEU A 124 7.27 32.25 -1.74
CA LEU A 124 8.11 31.37 -2.57
C LEU A 124 8.54 30.08 -1.86
N HIS A 125 7.59 29.40 -1.18
CA HIS A 125 7.83 28.17 -0.44
C HIS A 125 8.82 28.33 0.74
N ALA A 126 9.01 29.56 1.23
CA ALA A 126 9.87 29.89 2.36
C ALA A 126 9.17 30.86 3.32
N GLY A 127 9.63 30.88 4.58
CA GLY A 127 9.19 31.86 5.57
C GLY A 127 10.07 33.09 5.46
N VAL A 128 9.51 34.22 5.04
CA VAL A 128 10.21 35.50 5.00
C VAL A 128 9.97 36.21 6.33
N CYS A 129 11.06 36.45 7.07
CA CYS A 129 11.00 37.10 8.37
C CYS A 129 11.21 38.60 8.24
N SER A 130 10.32 39.38 8.86
CA SER A 130 10.44 40.84 8.97
C SER A 130 10.47 41.23 10.44
N CYS A 131 11.42 42.07 10.86
CA CYS A 131 11.46 42.54 12.25
C CYS A 131 10.23 43.38 12.57
N GLN A 132 9.67 43.20 13.77
CA GLN A 132 8.62 44.08 14.28
C GLN A 132 9.14 45.53 14.41
N PRO A 133 8.25 46.54 14.33
CA PRO A 133 8.65 47.93 14.49
C PRO A 133 9.42 48.16 15.80
N GLY A 134 10.67 48.61 15.72
CA GLY A 134 11.53 48.86 16.89
C GLY A 134 12.56 47.77 17.20
N TYR A 135 12.63 46.70 16.41
CA TYR A 135 13.61 45.62 16.51
C TYR A 135 14.48 45.57 15.24
N THR A 136 15.72 45.09 15.34
CA THR A 136 16.70 44.95 14.22
C THR A 136 17.44 43.64 14.29
#